data_AF-A0A838YMW8-F1
#
_entry.id   AF-A0A838YMW8-F1
#
_cell.length_a   1.000
_cell.length_b   1.000
_cell.length_c   1.000
_cell.angle_alpha   90.00
_cell.angle_beta   90.00
_cell.angle_gamma   90.00
#
_symmetry.space_group_name_H-M   'P 1'
#
loop_
_entity.id
_entity.type
_entity.pdbx_description
1 polymer ?
#
loop_
_entity_poly.entity_id
_entity_poly.type
_entity_poly.pdbx_seq_one_letter_code
_entity_poly.pdbx_strand_id
1 'polypeptide(L)'
;MKPDDLIKATSKALPEIDISGSQCVAINNGGSDRDYFRITLKDKSSFIIMRYTADRPDNLKFVSSSKILKKIGLRSPEIIHHDESNMITWIEDLGSEHLWDHRETEWEKRGELYKLVIDEISNLHEYSESNLDHDDLSQLEPSFDENLYQWEQDYFFDHFLFYYSRRAPSYQNALRQESEFKDLIDKLTNPSRFLIHRDLQSQNILIHKEKPYLIDYQGLRLGLREYDIASLVYDPYVNFTKSQRKEIINYAFKSRKKNEWEPLFEACSCQRLMQALGAYSRLGNELGKTEFLRFIPRALENIREILENTNILPSLTPYLSEEAISL
;
A
#
# COMPACT_ATOMS: atom_id res chain seq x y z
N MET A 1 4.40 1.63 -26.41
CA MET A 1 3.51 0.92 -27.38
C MET A 1 2.21 1.71 -27.48
N LYS A 2 1.68 1.95 -28.69
CA LYS A 2 0.45 2.75 -28.89
C LYS A 2 -0.81 1.88 -28.69
N PRO A 3 -2.00 2.46 -28.46
CA PRO A 3 -3.26 1.71 -28.32
C PRO A 3 -3.51 0.69 -29.45
N ASP A 4 -3.24 1.05 -30.70
CA ASP A 4 -3.40 0.14 -31.85
C ASP A 4 -2.49 -1.08 -31.81
N ASP A 5 -1.28 -0.92 -31.27
CA ASP A 5 -0.34 -2.03 -31.11
C ASP A 5 -0.81 -2.99 -30.01
N LEU A 6 -1.43 -2.46 -28.94
CA LEU A 6 -2.00 -3.27 -27.87
C LEU A 6 -3.22 -4.07 -28.32
N ILE A 7 -4.05 -3.49 -29.20
CA ILE A 7 -5.15 -4.23 -29.85
C ILE A 7 -4.59 -5.39 -30.68
N LYS A 8 -3.53 -5.17 -31.47
CA LYS A 8 -2.86 -6.24 -32.23
C LYS A 8 -2.18 -7.28 -31.35
N ALA A 9 -1.60 -6.88 -30.23
CA ALA A 9 -1.03 -7.82 -29.26
C ALA A 9 -2.12 -8.69 -28.65
N THR A 10 -3.27 -8.08 -28.33
CA THR A 10 -4.43 -8.77 -27.77
C THR A 10 -4.98 -9.83 -28.71
N SER A 11 -5.12 -9.57 -30.02
CA SER A 11 -5.62 -10.60 -30.95
C SER A 11 -4.70 -11.81 -31.08
N LYS A 12 -3.40 -11.65 -30.77
CA LYS A 12 -2.45 -12.76 -30.72
C LYS A 12 -2.52 -13.51 -29.39
N ALA A 13 -2.63 -12.77 -28.28
CA ALA A 13 -2.68 -13.32 -26.93
C ALA A 13 -3.99 -14.08 -26.65
N LEU A 14 -5.11 -13.56 -27.16
CA LEU A 14 -6.48 -14.04 -26.93
C LEU A 14 -7.20 -14.26 -28.28
N PRO A 15 -6.76 -15.25 -29.09
CA PRO A 15 -7.26 -15.43 -30.46
C PRO A 15 -8.74 -15.80 -30.54
N GLU A 16 -9.33 -16.30 -29.45
CA GLU A 16 -10.75 -16.61 -29.31
C GLU A 16 -11.63 -15.37 -29.08
N ILE A 17 -11.05 -14.22 -28.75
CA ILE A 17 -11.77 -12.97 -28.49
C ILE A 17 -11.86 -12.13 -29.77
N ASP A 18 -13.08 -11.79 -30.18
CA ASP A 18 -13.30 -10.83 -31.27
C ASP A 18 -12.98 -9.40 -30.82
N ILE A 19 -11.77 -8.95 -31.15
CA ILE A 19 -11.28 -7.59 -30.89
C ILE A 19 -11.75 -6.55 -31.93
N SER A 20 -12.57 -6.94 -32.92
CA SER A 20 -12.99 -6.02 -33.98
C SER A 20 -13.85 -4.88 -33.43
N GLY A 21 -13.47 -3.64 -33.77
CA GLY A 21 -14.13 -2.44 -33.25
C GLY A 21 -13.90 -2.19 -31.75
N SER A 22 -12.92 -2.86 -31.13
CA SER A 22 -12.52 -2.57 -29.75
C SER A 22 -11.93 -1.16 -29.60
N GLN A 23 -12.05 -0.62 -28.39
CA GLN A 23 -11.46 0.65 -28.01
C GLN A 23 -10.39 0.41 -26.94
N CYS A 24 -9.22 1.03 -27.10
CA CYS A 24 -8.14 0.95 -26.12
C CYS A 24 -7.86 2.35 -25.57
N VAL A 25 -8.02 2.51 -24.25
CA VAL A 25 -7.87 3.79 -23.56
C VAL A 25 -6.87 3.62 -22.42
N ALA A 26 -5.92 4.55 -22.31
CA ALA A 26 -4.96 4.56 -21.21
C ALA A 26 -5.67 4.90 -19.88
N ILE A 27 -5.30 4.21 -18.81
CA ILE A 27 -5.71 4.51 -17.44
C ILE A 27 -4.59 5.31 -16.79
N ASN A 28 -4.82 6.61 -16.62
CA ASN A 28 -3.86 7.50 -15.98
C ASN A 28 -4.07 7.49 -14.45
N ASN A 29 -3.61 6.44 -13.78
CA ASN A 29 -3.55 6.39 -12.33
C ASN A 29 -2.13 6.78 -11.90
N GLY A 30 -1.98 8.00 -11.37
CA GLY A 30 -0.69 8.64 -11.15
C GLY A 30 0.29 7.81 -10.32
N GLY A 31 1.59 8.02 -10.56
CA GLY A 31 2.66 7.57 -9.68
C GLY A 31 3.38 6.27 -10.07
N SER A 32 2.68 5.32 -10.70
CA SER A 32 3.23 4.00 -11.06
C SER A 32 4.16 4.06 -12.27
N ASP A 33 5.22 3.24 -12.28
CA ASP A 33 6.12 3.03 -13.44
C ASP A 33 5.53 1.99 -14.43
N ARG A 34 4.28 1.58 -14.23
CA ARG A 34 3.53 0.65 -15.09
C ARG A 34 2.44 1.40 -15.82
N ASP A 35 2.26 1.05 -17.10
CA ASP A 35 1.19 1.61 -17.91
C ASP A 35 0.00 0.66 -17.95
N TYR A 36 -1.18 1.18 -17.63
CA TYR A 36 -2.43 0.43 -17.67
C TYR A 36 -3.31 0.92 -18.82
N PHE A 37 -3.94 0.00 -19.52
CA PHE A 37 -4.88 0.30 -20.61
C PHE A 37 -6.14 -0.54 -20.46
N ARG A 38 -7.30 0.06 -20.62
CA ARG A 38 -8.57 -0.65 -20.73
C ARG A 38 -8.85 -0.93 -22.19
N ILE A 39 -9.06 -2.20 -22.54
CA ILE A 39 -9.65 -2.57 -23.82
C ILE A 39 -11.12 -2.90 -23.60
N THR A 40 -11.99 -2.16 -24.27
CA THR A 40 -13.43 -2.41 -24.29
C THR A 40 -13.82 -3.04 -25.62
N LEU A 41 -14.42 -4.22 -25.58
CA LEU A 41 -14.93 -4.94 -26.73
C LEU A 41 -16.28 -4.38 -27.19
N LYS A 42 -16.72 -4.81 -28.37
CA LYS A 42 -17.98 -4.35 -28.97
C LYS A 42 -19.21 -4.69 -28.12
N ASP A 43 -19.18 -5.82 -27.43
CA ASP A 43 -20.23 -6.28 -26.51
C ASP A 43 -20.19 -5.61 -25.13
N LYS A 44 -19.29 -4.62 -24.95
CA LYS A 44 -19.05 -3.86 -23.71
C LYS A 44 -18.31 -4.63 -22.61
N SER A 45 -17.95 -5.89 -22.82
CA SER A 45 -16.98 -6.54 -21.94
C SER A 45 -15.59 -5.88 -22.09
N SER A 46 -14.76 -6.01 -21.06
CA SER A 46 -13.44 -5.39 -21.05
C SER A 46 -12.43 -6.18 -20.22
N PHE A 47 -11.16 -5.88 -20.47
CA PHE A 47 -10.01 -6.33 -19.68
C PHE A 47 -8.98 -5.22 -19.60
N ILE A 48 -8.10 -5.32 -18.62
CA ILE A 48 -6.99 -4.40 -18.40
C ILE A 48 -5.72 -5.02 -18.98
N ILE A 49 -4.97 -4.22 -19.71
CA ILE A 49 -3.59 -4.54 -20.08
C ILE A 49 -2.67 -3.77 -19.15
N MET A 50 -1.83 -4.50 -18.42
CA MET A 50 -0.70 -3.94 -17.71
C MET A 50 0.56 -4.14 -18.56
N ARG A 51 1.25 -3.05 -18.86
CA ARG A 51 2.61 -3.08 -19.40
C ARG A 51 3.59 -2.62 -18.33
N TYR A 52 4.68 -3.36 -18.19
CA TYR A 52 5.71 -3.07 -17.21
C TYR A 52 7.10 -3.09 -17.83
N THR A 53 8.08 -2.58 -17.10
CA THR A 53 9.51 -2.69 -17.43
C THR A 53 10.25 -3.40 -16.31
N ALA A 54 11.47 -3.86 -16.59
CA ALA A 54 12.37 -4.45 -15.61
C ALA A 54 13.13 -3.39 -14.78
N ASP A 55 12.81 -2.10 -14.91
CA ASP A 55 13.51 -1.02 -14.20
C ASP A 55 13.28 -1.09 -12.69
N ARG A 56 12.16 -1.69 -12.26
CA ARG A 56 11.90 -2.02 -10.86
C ARG A 56 11.75 -3.53 -10.68
N PRO A 57 12.41 -4.13 -9.67
CA PRO A 57 12.31 -5.58 -9.40
C PRO A 57 10.89 -6.06 -9.12
N ASP A 58 10.09 -5.27 -8.42
CA ASP A 58 8.73 -5.63 -8.00
C ASP A 58 7.76 -5.74 -9.18
N ASN A 59 8.00 -5.05 -10.30
CA ASN A 59 7.19 -5.18 -11.51
C ASN A 59 7.14 -6.62 -12.04
N LEU A 60 8.23 -7.38 -11.87
CA LEU A 60 8.31 -8.78 -12.30
C LEU A 60 7.49 -9.70 -11.39
N LYS A 61 7.12 -9.24 -10.20
CA LYS A 61 6.43 -10.03 -9.17
C LYS A 61 4.92 -10.03 -9.30
N PHE A 62 4.33 -9.17 -10.13
CA PHE A 62 2.86 -9.06 -10.21
C PHE A 62 2.19 -10.40 -10.49
N VAL A 63 2.60 -11.12 -11.54
CA VAL A 63 1.97 -12.38 -11.94
C VAL A 63 2.21 -13.50 -10.93
N SER A 64 3.40 -13.58 -10.33
CA SER A 64 3.68 -14.57 -9.28
C SER A 64 2.87 -14.27 -8.01
N SER A 65 2.78 -13.00 -7.60
CA SER A 65 1.93 -12.59 -6.48
C SER A 65 0.46 -12.89 -6.75
N SER A 66 -0.08 -12.64 -7.95
CA SER A 66 -1.46 -13.01 -8.30
C SER A 66 -1.72 -14.51 -8.15
N LYS A 67 -0.76 -15.35 -8.52
CA LYS A 67 -0.88 -16.82 -8.34
C LYS A 67 -0.91 -17.21 -6.87
N ILE A 68 -0.06 -16.61 -6.03
CA ILE A 68 -0.06 -16.83 -4.57
C ILE A 68 -1.40 -16.40 -3.97
N LEU A 69 -1.84 -15.18 -4.28
CA LEU A 69 -3.10 -14.62 -3.78
C LEU A 69 -4.31 -15.48 -4.19
N LYS A 70 -4.34 -15.97 -5.43
CA LYS A 70 -5.36 -16.89 -5.90
C LYS A 70 -5.33 -18.23 -5.17
N LYS A 71 -4.15 -18.80 -4.93
CA LYS A 71 -3.97 -20.08 -4.20
C LYS A 71 -4.52 -19.99 -2.77
N ILE A 72 -4.36 -18.85 -2.10
CA ILE A 72 -4.86 -18.62 -0.75
C ILE A 72 -6.32 -18.14 -0.71
N GLY A 73 -6.96 -17.95 -1.87
CA GLY A 73 -8.36 -17.55 -1.98
C GLY A 73 -8.64 -16.06 -1.79
N LEU A 74 -7.63 -15.20 -1.91
CA LEU A 74 -7.77 -13.75 -1.80
C LEU A 74 -8.32 -13.14 -3.10
N ARG A 75 -9.25 -12.21 -2.96
CA ARG A 75 -9.84 -11.45 -4.08
C ARG A 75 -8.83 -10.47 -4.65
N SER A 76 -8.32 -10.82 -5.82
CA SER A 76 -7.49 -9.99 -6.68
C SER A 76 -7.94 -10.17 -8.14
N PRO A 77 -7.63 -9.24 -9.05
CA PRO A 77 -7.97 -9.41 -10.46
C PRO A 77 -7.37 -10.69 -11.05
N GLU A 78 -8.16 -11.43 -11.81
CA GLU A 78 -7.68 -12.65 -12.48
C GLU A 78 -6.67 -12.33 -13.60
N ILE A 79 -5.61 -13.15 -13.70
CA ILE A 79 -4.68 -13.09 -14.83
C ILE A 79 -5.26 -13.91 -15.97
N ILE A 80 -5.65 -13.23 -17.05
CA ILE A 80 -6.20 -13.85 -18.26
C ILE A 80 -5.07 -14.43 -19.10
N HIS A 81 -4.01 -13.64 -19.32
CA HIS A 81 -2.84 -14.04 -20.10
C HIS A 81 -1.60 -13.25 -19.66
N HIS A 82 -0.42 -13.85 -19.80
CA HIS A 82 0.85 -13.19 -19.52
C HIS A 82 1.87 -13.53 -20.60
N ASP A 83 2.34 -12.49 -21.29
CA ASP A 83 3.45 -12.55 -22.23
C ASP A 83 4.69 -11.92 -21.57
N GLU A 84 5.48 -12.77 -20.92
CA GLU A 84 6.70 -12.35 -20.23
C GLU A 84 7.74 -11.77 -21.20
N SER A 85 7.83 -12.31 -22.42
CA SER A 85 8.82 -11.88 -23.42
C SER A 85 8.60 -10.43 -23.86
N ASN A 86 7.34 -9.99 -23.89
CA ASN A 86 6.97 -8.61 -24.20
C ASN A 86 6.64 -7.75 -22.97
N MET A 87 6.69 -8.32 -21.75
CA MET A 87 6.31 -7.68 -20.49
C MET A 87 4.88 -7.10 -20.50
N ILE A 88 3.93 -7.90 -20.98
CA ILE A 88 2.51 -7.52 -21.08
C ILE A 88 1.65 -8.57 -20.37
N THR A 89 0.73 -8.09 -19.53
CA THR A 89 -0.22 -8.93 -18.81
C THR A 89 -1.64 -8.48 -19.10
N TRP A 90 -2.52 -9.40 -19.47
CA TRP A 90 -3.96 -9.21 -19.61
C TRP A 90 -4.65 -9.67 -18.34
N ILE A 91 -5.45 -8.79 -17.77
CA ILE A 91 -5.99 -8.86 -16.41
C ILE A 91 -7.50 -8.60 -16.48
N GLU A 92 -8.27 -9.27 -15.64
CA GLU A 92 -9.68 -8.98 -15.43
C GLU A 92 -9.94 -7.49 -15.16
N ASP A 93 -10.96 -6.93 -15.80
CA ASP A 93 -11.41 -5.56 -15.53
C ASP A 93 -12.51 -5.57 -14.47
N LEU A 94 -12.13 -5.20 -13.25
CA LEU A 94 -13.05 -5.07 -12.11
C LEU A 94 -13.72 -3.69 -12.04
N GLY A 95 -13.52 -2.83 -13.05
CA GLY A 95 -14.05 -1.47 -13.07
C GLY A 95 -13.04 -0.44 -12.56
N SER A 96 -13.54 0.68 -12.04
CA SER A 96 -12.72 1.82 -11.60
C SER A 96 -13.24 2.48 -10.33
N GLU A 97 -14.09 1.78 -9.58
CA GLU A 97 -14.58 2.23 -8.29
C GLU A 97 -13.61 1.75 -7.21
N HIS A 98 -12.92 2.68 -6.56
CA HIS A 98 -11.99 2.38 -5.46
C HIS A 98 -12.69 2.58 -4.12
N LEU A 99 -12.18 1.93 -3.06
CA LEU A 99 -12.64 2.22 -1.68
C LEU A 99 -12.53 3.71 -1.37
N TRP A 100 -11.50 4.38 -1.90
CA TRP A 100 -11.30 5.82 -1.80
C TRP A 100 -12.47 6.66 -2.33
N ASP A 101 -13.18 6.19 -3.36
CA ASP A 101 -14.33 6.91 -3.93
C ASP A 101 -15.53 6.98 -2.96
N HIS A 102 -15.56 6.10 -1.96
CA HIS A 102 -16.58 6.09 -0.90
C HIS A 102 -16.21 6.93 0.33
N ARG A 103 -15.09 7.66 0.33
CA ARG A 103 -14.60 8.38 1.51
C ARG A 103 -15.57 9.42 2.07
N GLU A 104 -16.39 10.02 1.22
CA GLU A 104 -17.38 11.06 1.60
C GLU A 104 -18.78 10.47 1.85
N THR A 105 -18.99 9.15 1.75
CA THR A 105 -20.29 8.55 2.06
C THR A 105 -20.52 8.44 3.56
N GLU A 106 -21.78 8.37 3.98
CA GLU A 106 -22.17 8.14 5.37
C GLU A 106 -21.40 6.99 6.02
N TRP A 107 -21.04 7.18 7.29
CA TRP A 107 -20.16 6.24 8.01
C TRP A 107 -20.73 4.83 8.08
N GLU A 108 -22.05 4.65 8.16
CA GLU A 108 -22.66 3.32 8.17
C GLU A 108 -22.27 2.53 6.91
N LYS A 109 -22.41 3.12 5.72
CA LYS A 109 -22.03 2.46 4.46
C LYS A 109 -20.51 2.32 4.33
N ARG A 110 -19.76 3.38 4.62
CA ARG A 110 -18.29 3.39 4.49
C ARG A 110 -17.65 2.39 5.47
N GLY A 111 -18.10 2.38 6.71
CA GLY A 111 -17.61 1.49 7.77
C GLY A 111 -17.79 0.02 7.41
N GLU A 112 -18.94 -0.36 6.84
CA GLU A 112 -19.16 -1.72 6.35
C GLU A 112 -18.19 -2.11 5.21
N LEU A 113 -17.90 -1.20 4.27
CA LEU A 113 -16.87 -1.47 3.24
C LEU A 113 -15.49 -1.72 3.86
N TYR A 114 -15.09 -0.95 4.88
CA TYR A 114 -13.82 -1.18 5.58
C TYR A 114 -13.82 -2.51 6.36
N LYS A 115 -14.94 -2.92 6.94
CA LYS A 115 -15.09 -4.24 7.58
C LYS A 115 -14.95 -5.38 6.56
N LEU A 116 -15.52 -5.24 5.38
CA LEU A 116 -15.34 -6.22 4.28
C LEU A 116 -13.88 -6.32 3.84
N VAL A 117 -13.15 -5.20 3.79
CA VAL A 117 -11.70 -5.21 3.50
C VAL A 117 -10.93 -5.92 4.60
N ILE A 118 -11.29 -5.68 5.86
CA ILE A 118 -10.68 -6.37 7.00
C ILE A 118 -10.93 -7.89 6.93
N ASP A 119 -12.16 -8.30 6.66
CA ASP A 119 -12.50 -9.72 6.56
C ASP A 119 -11.73 -10.39 5.39
N GLU A 120 -11.50 -9.65 4.29
CA GLU A 120 -10.67 -10.12 3.18
C GLU A 120 -9.19 -10.24 3.55
N ILE A 121 -8.58 -9.17 4.09
CA ILE A 121 -7.15 -9.18 4.43
C ILE A 121 -6.82 -10.12 5.60
N SER A 122 -7.78 -10.40 6.48
CA SER A 122 -7.60 -11.37 7.56
C SER A 122 -7.24 -12.76 7.02
N ASN A 123 -7.74 -13.14 5.84
CA ASN A 123 -7.35 -14.41 5.20
C ASN A 123 -5.88 -14.41 4.79
N LEU A 124 -5.37 -13.29 4.26
CA LEU A 124 -3.94 -13.12 3.94
C LEU A 124 -3.09 -13.25 5.21
N HIS A 125 -3.53 -12.59 6.28
CA HIS A 125 -2.81 -12.51 7.55
C HIS A 125 -2.64 -13.87 8.23
N GLU A 126 -3.42 -14.90 7.91
CA GLU A 126 -3.24 -16.25 8.47
C GLU A 126 -2.05 -17.03 7.88
N TYR A 127 -1.44 -16.56 6.78
CA TYR A 127 -0.32 -17.26 6.14
C TYR A 127 1.02 -16.75 6.66
N SER A 128 1.70 -17.57 7.46
CA SER A 128 3.11 -17.38 7.84
C SER A 128 4.06 -18.04 6.83
N GLU A 129 5.37 -17.85 7.00
CA GLU A 129 6.40 -18.55 6.22
C GLU A 129 6.19 -20.06 6.19
N SER A 130 5.76 -20.66 7.31
CA SER A 130 5.53 -22.10 7.41
C SER A 130 4.35 -22.63 6.58
N ASN A 131 3.49 -21.72 6.09
CA ASN A 131 2.33 -22.06 5.28
C ASN A 131 2.61 -21.98 3.77
N LEU A 132 3.79 -21.49 3.37
CA LEU A 132 4.18 -21.29 1.98
C LEU A 132 5.25 -22.29 1.58
N ASP A 133 5.20 -22.74 0.32
CA ASP A 133 6.26 -23.57 -0.23
C ASP A 133 7.47 -22.69 -0.65
N HIS A 134 8.61 -23.36 -0.91
CA HIS A 134 9.85 -22.67 -1.25
C HIS A 134 9.71 -21.82 -2.52
N ASP A 135 8.90 -22.28 -3.48
CA ASP A 135 8.71 -21.56 -4.74
C ASP A 135 7.91 -20.28 -4.48
N ASP A 136 6.80 -20.35 -3.74
CA ASP A 136 6.01 -19.18 -3.34
C ASP A 136 6.88 -18.17 -2.56
N LEU A 137 7.68 -18.64 -1.60
CA LEU A 137 8.58 -17.78 -0.81
C LEU A 137 9.61 -17.07 -1.68
N SER A 138 10.18 -17.75 -2.68
CA SER A 138 11.15 -17.15 -3.62
C SER A 138 10.54 -16.06 -4.51
N GLN A 139 9.21 -16.06 -4.65
CA GLN A 139 8.48 -15.09 -5.45
C GLN A 139 8.08 -13.84 -4.67
N LEU A 140 8.10 -13.87 -3.34
CA LEU A 140 7.81 -12.70 -2.51
C LEU A 140 8.92 -11.65 -2.63
N GLU A 141 8.55 -10.41 -2.32
CA GLU A 141 9.53 -9.39 -1.99
C GLU A 141 10.23 -9.73 -0.66
N PRO A 142 11.47 -9.22 -0.43
CA PRO A 142 12.16 -9.42 0.83
C PRO A 142 11.28 -9.05 2.02
N SER A 143 11.23 -9.96 2.99
CA SER A 143 10.54 -9.78 4.27
C SER A 143 10.95 -8.46 4.92
N PHE A 144 10.06 -7.89 5.72
CA PHE A 144 10.49 -6.85 6.65
C PHE A 144 11.62 -7.39 7.52
N ASP A 145 12.69 -6.62 7.63
CA ASP A 145 13.84 -6.91 8.47
C ASP A 145 14.37 -5.59 9.07
N GLU A 146 15.40 -5.69 9.89
CA GLU A 146 16.05 -4.53 10.50
C GLU A 146 16.51 -3.52 9.45
N ASN A 147 17.07 -3.99 8.33
CA ASN A 147 17.59 -3.12 7.27
C ASN A 147 16.47 -2.34 6.56
N LEU A 148 15.34 -2.99 6.26
CA LEU A 148 14.22 -2.33 5.61
C LEU A 148 13.58 -1.29 6.54
N TYR A 149 13.39 -1.61 7.82
CA TYR A 149 12.86 -0.63 8.77
C TYR A 149 13.81 0.55 8.98
N GLN A 150 15.12 0.29 9.06
CA GLN A 150 16.14 1.34 9.14
C GLN A 150 16.11 2.22 7.89
N TRP A 151 16.05 1.62 6.70
CA TRP A 151 15.94 2.35 5.44
C TRP A 151 14.70 3.24 5.40
N GLU A 152 13.54 2.75 5.84
CA GLU A 152 12.30 3.55 5.92
C GLU A 152 12.42 4.73 6.90
N GLN A 153 13.10 4.54 8.03
CA GLN A 153 13.38 5.63 8.98
C GLN A 153 14.33 6.66 8.38
N ASP A 154 15.44 6.23 7.77
CA ASP A 154 16.38 7.13 7.08
C ASP A 154 15.69 7.90 5.97
N TYR A 155 14.81 7.25 5.21
CA TYR A 155 14.00 7.88 4.16
C TYR A 155 13.08 8.98 4.71
N PHE A 156 12.51 8.80 5.90
CA PHE A 156 11.77 9.83 6.62
C PHE A 156 12.68 11.00 7.05
N PHE A 157 13.84 10.72 7.62
CA PHE A 157 14.78 11.76 8.00
C PHE A 157 15.27 12.58 6.80
N ASP A 158 15.68 11.90 5.74
CA ASP A 158 16.34 12.48 4.58
C ASP A 158 15.38 13.28 3.70
N HIS A 159 14.13 12.85 3.57
CA HIS A 159 13.18 13.49 2.65
C HIS A 159 12.11 14.33 3.36
N PHE A 160 11.63 13.91 4.54
CA PHE A 160 10.63 14.67 5.27
C PHE A 160 11.28 15.63 6.26
N LEU A 161 12.00 15.15 7.28
CA LEU A 161 12.52 16.04 8.34
C LEU A 161 13.53 17.04 7.79
N PHE A 162 14.39 16.63 6.86
CA PHE A 162 15.35 17.52 6.22
C PHE A 162 14.67 18.70 5.53
N TYR A 163 13.62 18.40 4.76
CA TYR A 163 12.93 19.40 3.96
C TYR A 163 11.98 20.27 4.79
N TYR A 164 11.20 19.65 5.68
CA TYR A 164 10.09 20.30 6.38
C TYR A 164 10.48 20.94 7.71
N SER A 165 11.48 20.43 8.43
CA SER A 165 11.83 21.05 9.72
C SER A 165 12.65 22.33 9.57
N ARG A 166 13.34 22.50 8.42
CA ARG A 166 14.35 23.54 8.14
C ARG A 166 15.36 23.78 9.27
N ARG A 167 15.49 22.82 10.19
CA ARG A 167 16.45 22.85 11.30
C ARG A 167 17.83 22.53 10.76
N ALA A 168 18.85 22.99 11.48
CA ALA A 168 20.23 22.66 11.16
C ALA A 168 20.42 21.12 11.09
N PRO A 169 21.18 20.59 10.11
CA PRO A 169 21.40 19.14 9.98
C PRO A 169 21.90 18.47 11.28
N SER A 170 22.68 19.19 12.10
CA SER A 170 23.15 18.70 13.39
C SER A 170 22.03 18.34 14.37
N TYR A 171 20.90 19.05 14.30
CA TYR A 171 19.76 18.81 15.17
C TYR A 171 19.00 17.53 14.75
N GLN A 172 18.82 17.32 13.46
CA GLN A 172 18.23 16.07 12.94
C GLN A 172 19.14 14.87 13.15
N ASN A 173 20.46 15.06 13.03
CA ASN A 173 21.44 14.01 13.31
C ASN A 173 21.41 13.58 14.77
N ALA A 174 21.20 14.52 15.71
CA ALA A 174 21.04 14.17 17.12
C ALA A 174 19.80 13.28 17.33
N LEU A 175 18.64 13.67 16.77
CA LEU A 175 17.43 12.85 16.84
C LEU A 175 17.61 11.45 16.23
N ARG A 176 18.29 11.37 15.07
CA ARG A 176 18.53 10.09 14.38
C ARG A 176 19.36 9.11 15.24
N GLN A 177 20.12 9.60 16.21
CA GLN A 177 20.93 8.77 17.13
C GLN A 177 20.20 8.39 18.42
N GLU A 178 18.96 8.85 18.63
CA GLU A 178 18.17 8.46 19.80
C GLU A 178 17.85 6.96 19.76
N SER A 179 18.02 6.26 20.89
CA SER A 179 17.86 4.80 20.96
C SER A 179 16.44 4.33 20.65
N GLU A 180 15.44 5.20 20.84
CA GLU A 180 14.02 4.93 20.61
C GLU A 180 13.72 4.47 19.17
N PHE A 181 14.49 4.91 18.19
CA PHE A 181 14.36 4.47 16.79
C PHE A 181 14.82 3.03 16.60
N LYS A 182 15.93 2.65 17.24
CA LYS A 182 16.43 1.28 17.27
C LYS A 182 15.49 0.36 18.06
N ASP A 183 15.01 0.82 19.22
CA ASP A 183 14.06 0.10 20.04
C ASP A 183 12.76 -0.20 19.27
N LEU A 184 12.31 0.75 18.44
CA LEU A 184 11.18 0.55 17.53
C LEU A 184 11.45 -0.57 16.50
N ILE A 185 12.62 -0.56 15.86
CA ILE A 185 13.01 -1.62 14.89
C ILE A 185 13.06 -2.99 15.57
N ASP A 186 13.66 -3.08 16.77
CA ASP A 186 13.76 -4.32 17.52
C ASP A 186 12.38 -4.86 17.89
N LYS A 187 11.48 -3.97 18.34
CA LYS A 187 10.08 -4.33 18.62
C LYS A 187 9.36 -4.88 17.39
N LEU A 188 9.64 -4.35 16.20
CA LEU A 188 9.01 -4.76 14.93
C LEU A 188 9.66 -5.99 14.29
N THR A 189 10.86 -6.36 14.71
CA THR A 189 11.63 -7.48 14.10
C THR A 189 11.46 -8.80 14.83
N ASN A 190 11.15 -8.77 16.13
CA ASN A 190 11.02 -9.94 16.98
C ASN A 190 9.76 -10.83 16.76
N PRO A 191 8.57 -10.28 16.44
CA PRO A 191 7.36 -11.11 16.33
C PRO A 191 7.36 -12.00 15.08
N SER A 192 6.49 -13.03 15.09
CA SER A 192 6.24 -13.87 13.91
C SER A 192 5.70 -13.05 12.75
N ARG A 193 6.12 -13.43 11.53
CA ARG A 193 5.75 -12.73 10.29
C ARG A 193 4.69 -13.49 9.52
N PHE A 194 3.84 -12.73 8.86
CA PHE A 194 2.73 -13.18 8.04
C PHE A 194 2.74 -12.45 6.71
N LEU A 195 2.07 -13.00 5.70
CA LEU A 195 1.85 -12.29 4.45
C LEU A 195 1.12 -10.98 4.73
N ILE A 196 1.63 -9.90 4.14
CA ILE A 196 1.02 -8.57 4.18
C ILE A 196 1.01 -7.96 2.78
N HIS A 197 -0.01 -7.17 2.51
CA HIS A 197 -0.14 -6.41 1.27
C HIS A 197 0.91 -5.29 1.18
N ARG A 198 1.36 -4.76 2.33
CA ARG A 198 2.27 -3.62 2.52
C ARG A 198 1.63 -2.27 2.19
N ASP A 199 1.02 -2.16 1.01
CA ASP A 199 0.40 -0.92 0.53
C ASP A 199 -1.14 -0.97 0.59
N LEU A 200 -1.69 -1.46 1.72
CA LEU A 200 -3.14 -1.58 1.93
C LEU A 200 -3.77 -0.20 2.19
N GLN A 201 -3.91 0.58 1.13
CA GLN A 201 -4.53 1.92 1.15
C GLN A 201 -5.84 1.91 0.35
N SER A 202 -6.72 2.87 0.61
CA SER A 202 -8.05 2.94 -0.01
C SER A 202 -8.02 3.06 -1.54
N GLN A 203 -6.93 3.58 -2.12
CA GLN A 203 -6.72 3.64 -3.57
C GLN A 203 -6.27 2.29 -4.16
N ASN A 204 -5.77 1.37 -3.35
CA ASN A 204 -5.30 0.04 -3.79
C ASN A 204 -6.36 -1.06 -3.57
N ILE A 205 -7.62 -0.65 -3.39
CA ILE A 205 -8.75 -1.54 -3.17
C ILE A 205 -9.86 -1.15 -4.13
N LEU A 206 -10.20 -2.04 -5.07
CA LEU A 206 -11.35 -1.89 -5.96
C LEU A 206 -12.61 -2.44 -5.29
N ILE A 207 -13.73 -1.74 -5.46
CA ILE A 207 -15.05 -2.23 -5.07
C ILE A 207 -15.74 -2.74 -6.33
N HIS A 208 -15.93 -4.05 -6.42
CA HIS A 208 -16.61 -4.68 -7.54
C HIS A 208 -17.76 -5.55 -7.03
N LYS A 209 -18.99 -5.21 -7.43
CA LYS A 209 -20.21 -5.89 -6.97
C LYS A 209 -20.27 -5.96 -5.44
N GLU A 210 -20.04 -4.82 -4.78
CA GLU A 210 -20.03 -4.65 -3.32
C GLU A 210 -18.96 -5.46 -2.57
N LYS A 211 -17.96 -6.01 -3.28
CA LYS A 211 -16.86 -6.76 -2.68
C LYS A 211 -15.53 -6.07 -2.92
N PRO A 212 -14.63 -6.07 -1.92
CA PRO A 212 -13.29 -5.54 -2.11
C PRO A 212 -12.42 -6.53 -2.89
N TYR A 213 -11.62 -5.99 -3.82
CA TYR A 213 -10.56 -6.68 -4.54
C TYR A 213 -9.27 -5.88 -4.38
N LEU A 214 -8.20 -6.55 -3.97
CA LEU A 214 -6.91 -5.90 -3.74
C LEU A 214 -6.13 -5.80 -5.05
N ILE A 215 -5.46 -4.68 -5.25
CA ILE A 215 -4.57 -4.40 -6.39
C ILE A 215 -3.26 -3.79 -5.87
N ASP A 216 -2.25 -3.66 -6.73
CA ASP A 216 -0.93 -3.11 -6.35
C ASP A 216 -0.21 -3.94 -5.26
N TYR A 217 -0.45 -5.26 -5.27
CA TYR A 217 0.11 -6.24 -4.33
C TYR A 217 1.45 -6.84 -4.78
N GLN A 218 2.11 -6.31 -5.81
CA GLN A 218 3.44 -6.81 -6.19
C GLN A 218 4.50 -6.60 -5.10
N GLY A 219 4.21 -5.72 -4.12
CA GLY A 219 4.99 -5.54 -2.90
C GLY A 219 4.79 -6.63 -1.84
N LEU A 220 3.97 -7.66 -2.11
CA LEU A 220 3.63 -8.77 -1.20
C LEU A 220 4.87 -9.39 -0.56
N ARG A 221 4.87 -9.44 0.77
CA ARG A 221 6.01 -9.90 1.57
C ARG A 221 5.56 -10.41 2.94
N LEU A 222 6.50 -10.98 3.68
CA LEU A 222 6.30 -11.31 5.09
C LEU A 222 6.56 -10.09 5.99
N GLY A 223 5.63 -9.79 6.89
CA GLY A 223 5.68 -8.67 7.84
C GLY A 223 4.69 -8.84 8.98
N LEU A 224 4.40 -7.74 9.69
CA LEU A 224 3.41 -7.74 10.77
C LEU A 224 2.03 -7.39 10.23
N ARG A 225 1.00 -8.18 10.59
CA ARG A 225 -0.41 -7.98 10.21
C ARG A 225 -0.89 -6.56 10.52
N GLU A 226 -0.39 -6.02 11.63
CA GLU A 226 -0.62 -4.68 12.12
C GLU A 226 -0.19 -3.58 11.15
N TYR A 227 0.81 -3.81 10.30
CA TYR A 227 1.30 -2.84 9.32
C TYR A 227 0.26 -2.55 8.23
N ASP A 228 -0.41 -3.60 7.72
CA ASP A 228 -1.50 -3.44 6.76
C ASP A 228 -2.68 -2.68 7.37
N ILE A 229 -3.08 -3.04 8.60
CA ILE A 229 -4.18 -2.36 9.29
C ILE A 229 -3.81 -0.89 9.55
N ALA A 230 -2.57 -0.60 9.94
CA ALA A 230 -2.09 0.77 10.11
C ALA A 230 -2.16 1.56 8.79
N SER A 231 -1.71 0.96 7.69
CA SER A 231 -1.80 1.54 6.34
C SER A 231 -3.24 1.88 5.94
N LEU A 232 -4.21 1.05 6.34
CA LEU A 232 -5.62 1.24 6.01
C LEU A 232 -6.29 2.34 6.84
N VAL A 233 -6.08 2.35 8.16
CA VAL A 233 -6.82 3.24 9.09
C VAL A 233 -6.14 4.59 9.31
N TYR A 234 -4.84 4.68 9.00
CA TYR A 234 -4.09 5.93 8.95
C TYR A 234 -3.82 6.40 7.51
N ASP A 235 -4.59 5.90 6.54
CA ASP A 235 -4.52 6.30 5.14
C ASP A 235 -4.63 7.84 4.99
N PRO A 236 -3.57 8.53 4.53
CA PRO A 236 -3.58 9.98 4.38
C PRO A 236 -4.54 10.49 3.29
N TYR A 237 -5.07 9.61 2.44
CA TYR A 237 -6.07 9.95 1.42
C TYR A 237 -7.47 10.17 1.99
N VAL A 238 -7.70 9.79 3.24
CA VAL A 238 -9.04 9.67 3.82
C VAL A 238 -9.11 10.28 5.22
N ASN A 239 -10.17 11.04 5.50
CA ASN A 239 -10.42 11.54 6.84
C ASN A 239 -11.22 10.51 7.67
N PHE A 240 -10.77 10.31 8.90
CA PHE A 240 -11.42 9.50 9.92
C PHE A 240 -11.58 10.34 11.19
N THR A 241 -12.76 10.30 11.80
CA THR A 241 -12.88 10.72 13.20
C THR A 241 -12.22 9.68 14.12
N LYS A 242 -11.87 10.08 15.34
CA LYS A 242 -11.28 9.17 16.34
C LYS A 242 -12.18 7.96 16.63
N SER A 243 -13.51 8.16 16.67
CA SER A 243 -14.47 7.07 16.91
C SER A 243 -14.53 6.09 15.75
N GLN A 244 -14.56 6.59 14.51
CA GLN A 244 -14.57 5.79 13.29
C GLN A 244 -13.31 4.93 13.19
N ARG A 245 -12.12 5.54 13.39
CA ARG A 245 -10.84 4.81 13.36
C ARG A 245 -10.81 3.71 14.41
N LYS A 246 -11.23 4.02 15.64
CA LYS A 246 -11.28 3.07 16.75
C LYS A 246 -12.25 1.91 16.48
N GLU A 247 -13.39 2.16 15.86
CA GLU A 247 -14.33 1.10 15.46
C GLU A 247 -13.66 0.09 14.52
N ILE A 248 -12.98 0.58 13.48
CA ILE A 248 -12.31 -0.28 12.49
C ILE A 248 -11.13 -1.02 13.09
N ILE A 249 -10.30 -0.38 13.92
CA ILE A 249 -9.20 -1.04 14.64
C ILE A 249 -9.73 -2.17 15.54
N ASN A 250 -10.78 -1.89 16.32
CA ASN A 250 -11.38 -2.92 17.18
C ASN A 250 -11.96 -4.07 16.37
N TYR A 251 -12.55 -3.79 15.21
CA TYR A 251 -13.04 -4.83 14.31
C TYR A 251 -11.90 -5.69 13.74
N ALA A 252 -10.79 -5.06 13.30
CA ALA A 252 -9.60 -5.74 12.78
C ALA A 252 -8.97 -6.72 13.77
N PHE A 253 -8.98 -6.37 15.05
CA PHE A 253 -8.36 -7.20 16.09
C PHE A 253 -9.37 -7.86 17.04
N LYS A 254 -10.64 -8.01 16.61
CA LYS A 254 -11.74 -8.54 17.44
C LYS A 254 -11.48 -9.93 18.05
N SER A 255 -10.63 -10.73 17.41
CA SER A 255 -10.27 -12.10 17.84
C SER A 255 -8.97 -12.17 18.64
N ARG A 256 -8.26 -11.05 18.85
CA ARG A 256 -6.95 -11.00 19.50
C ARG A 256 -7.01 -10.22 20.80
N LYS A 257 -6.21 -10.63 21.80
CA LYS A 257 -6.18 -9.90 23.07
C LYS A 257 -5.48 -8.56 22.87
N LYS A 258 -6.06 -7.52 23.46
CA LYS A 258 -5.59 -6.13 23.30
C LYS A 258 -4.09 -5.94 23.54
N ASN A 259 -3.56 -6.56 24.59
CA ASN A 259 -2.14 -6.50 24.94
C ASN A 259 -1.20 -7.24 23.96
N GLU A 260 -1.72 -8.09 23.07
CA GLU A 260 -0.93 -8.83 22.08
C GLU A 260 -0.76 -8.04 20.77
N TRP A 261 -1.73 -7.19 20.40
CA TRP A 261 -1.71 -6.46 19.13
C TRP A 261 -1.49 -4.96 19.28
N GLU A 262 -2.00 -4.32 20.34
CA GLU A 262 -1.97 -2.85 20.46
C GLU A 262 -0.54 -2.28 20.45
N PRO A 263 0.42 -2.82 21.22
CA PRO A 263 1.79 -2.29 21.19
C PRO A 263 2.47 -2.45 19.82
N LEU A 264 2.15 -3.51 19.07
CA LEU A 264 2.68 -3.74 17.72
C LEU A 264 2.00 -2.83 16.71
N PHE A 265 0.70 -2.60 16.86
CA PHE A 265 -0.09 -1.71 16.01
C PHE A 265 0.38 -0.27 16.11
N GLU A 266 0.61 0.23 17.32
CA GLU A 266 1.14 1.58 17.53
C GLU A 266 2.53 1.73 16.88
N ALA A 267 3.41 0.74 17.08
CA ALA A 267 4.75 0.71 16.49
C ALA A 267 4.72 0.68 14.95
N CYS A 268 3.91 -0.21 14.36
CA CYS A 268 3.70 -0.29 12.92
C CYS A 268 3.12 1.01 12.37
N SER A 269 2.21 1.66 13.10
CA SER A 269 1.58 2.91 12.67
C SER A 269 2.59 4.06 12.60
N CYS A 270 3.46 4.20 13.60
CA CYS A 270 4.56 5.17 13.55
C CYS A 270 5.50 4.89 12.37
N GLN A 271 5.95 3.64 12.22
CA GLN A 271 6.85 3.23 11.14
C GLN A 271 6.25 3.50 9.75
N ARG A 272 5.00 3.09 9.52
CA ARG A 272 4.27 3.29 8.25
C ARG A 272 4.07 4.76 7.91
N LEU A 273 3.79 5.61 8.90
CA LEU A 273 3.58 7.04 8.70
C LEU A 273 4.90 7.79 8.47
N MET A 274 5.99 7.39 9.13
CA MET A 274 7.33 7.89 8.80
C MET A 274 7.66 7.60 7.33
N GLN A 275 7.46 6.35 6.89
CA GLN A 275 7.64 5.96 5.48
C GLN A 275 6.76 6.79 4.52
N ALA A 276 5.49 6.99 4.85
CA ALA A 276 4.57 7.81 4.03
C ALA A 276 5.03 9.27 3.91
N LEU A 277 5.43 9.88 5.04
CA LEU A 277 5.90 11.27 5.09
C LEU A 277 7.16 11.45 4.24
N GLY A 278 8.13 10.53 4.35
CA GLY A 278 9.32 10.52 3.49
C GLY A 278 8.95 10.39 2.00
N ALA A 279 8.04 9.48 1.67
CA ALA A 279 7.61 9.23 0.30
C ALA A 279 6.93 10.43 -0.34
N TYR A 280 5.93 11.02 0.32
CA TYR A 280 5.24 12.20 -0.20
C TYR A 280 6.16 13.40 -0.35
N SER A 281 7.11 13.57 0.58
CA SER A 281 8.08 14.66 0.52
C SER A 281 9.01 14.53 -0.66
N ARG A 282 9.58 13.34 -0.89
CA ARG A 282 10.44 13.09 -2.04
C ARG A 282 9.68 13.23 -3.36
N LEU A 283 8.48 12.63 -3.44
CA LEU A 283 7.62 12.71 -4.63
C LEU A 283 7.32 14.16 -5.01
N GLY A 284 6.93 14.99 -4.04
CA GLY A 284 6.56 16.38 -4.30
C GLY A 284 7.74 17.32 -4.52
N ASN A 285 8.78 17.22 -3.68
CA ASN A 285 9.87 18.20 -3.66
C ASN A 285 11.01 17.86 -4.62
N GLU A 286 11.33 16.58 -4.82
CA GLU A 286 12.45 16.16 -5.68
C GLU A 286 11.98 15.67 -7.05
N LEU A 287 10.87 14.94 -7.10
CA LEU A 287 10.35 14.33 -8.33
C LEU A 287 9.26 15.15 -9.03
N GLY A 288 8.93 16.33 -8.49
CA GLY A 288 8.01 17.30 -9.10
C GLY A 288 6.53 16.89 -9.09
N LYS A 289 6.16 15.80 -8.41
CA LYS A 289 4.77 15.33 -8.26
C LYS A 289 4.09 16.07 -7.10
N THR A 290 3.96 17.38 -7.25
CA THR A 290 3.52 18.32 -6.19
C THR A 290 2.14 17.99 -5.60
N GLU A 291 1.30 17.26 -6.31
CA GLU A 291 0.00 16.78 -5.84
C GLU A 291 0.09 15.89 -4.59
N PHE A 292 1.23 15.23 -4.35
CA PHE A 292 1.42 14.39 -3.16
C PHE A 292 1.66 15.21 -1.88
N LEU A 293 2.10 16.47 -2.00
CA LEU A 293 2.36 17.33 -0.84
C LEU A 293 1.08 17.60 -0.03
N ARG A 294 -0.10 17.53 -0.67
CA ARG A 294 -1.39 17.73 0.01
C ARG A 294 -1.72 16.66 1.05
N PHE A 295 -1.04 15.51 1.03
CA PHE A 295 -1.28 14.41 1.95
C PHE A 295 -0.41 14.48 3.21
N ILE A 296 0.66 15.29 3.18
CA ILE A 296 1.58 15.47 4.31
C ILE A 296 0.89 16.01 5.57
N PRO A 297 0.02 17.04 5.50
CA PRO A 297 -0.67 17.55 6.69
C PRO A 297 -1.49 16.48 7.42
N ARG A 298 -2.17 15.60 6.67
CA ARG A 298 -2.97 14.53 7.26
C ARG A 298 -2.11 13.42 7.85
N ALA A 299 -1.04 13.02 7.16
CA ALA A 299 -0.08 12.06 7.68
C ALA A 299 0.61 12.58 8.97
N LEU A 300 0.89 13.89 9.03
CA LEU A 300 1.41 14.57 10.22
C LEU A 300 0.43 14.56 11.40
N GLU A 301 -0.83 14.88 11.16
CA GLU A 301 -1.86 14.80 12.19
C GLU A 301 -1.99 13.38 12.74
N ASN A 302 -2.00 12.39 11.85
CA ASN A 302 -2.09 10.98 12.21
C ASN A 302 -0.90 10.53 13.09
N ILE A 303 0.34 10.88 12.75
CA ILE A 303 1.51 10.47 13.54
C ILE A 303 1.56 11.20 14.88
N ARG A 304 1.23 12.51 14.91
CA ARG A 304 1.15 13.29 16.16
C ARG A 304 0.14 12.67 17.13
N GLU A 305 -1.04 12.29 16.64
CA GLU A 305 -2.06 11.64 17.46
C GLU A 305 -1.54 10.34 18.11
N ILE A 306 -0.74 9.55 17.40
CA ILE A 306 -0.14 8.33 17.96
C ILE A 306 0.91 8.69 19.02
N LEU A 307 1.80 9.63 18.73
CA LEU A 307 2.86 10.05 19.66
C LEU A 307 2.30 10.71 20.93
N GLU A 308 1.17 11.40 20.86
CA GLU A 308 0.50 12.00 22.02
C GLU A 308 -0.15 10.96 22.95
N ASN A 309 -0.60 9.83 22.39
CA ASN A 309 -1.34 8.80 23.13
C ASN A 309 -0.46 7.60 23.52
N THR A 310 0.81 7.59 23.11
CA THR A 310 1.75 6.50 23.35
C THR A 310 3.08 7.05 23.86
N ASN A 311 3.96 6.19 24.38
CA ASN A 311 5.33 6.56 24.72
C ASN A 311 6.34 6.09 23.65
N ILE A 312 5.88 5.96 22.40
CA ILE A 312 6.72 5.59 21.26
C ILE A 312 7.37 6.86 20.73
N LEU A 313 8.69 6.81 20.49
CA LEU A 313 9.48 7.91 19.94
C LEU A 313 9.24 9.28 20.63
N PRO A 314 9.33 9.39 21.97
CA PRO A 314 9.05 10.65 22.66
C PRO A 314 9.94 11.82 22.19
N SER A 315 11.16 11.53 21.72
CA SER A 315 12.11 12.55 21.24
C SER A 315 11.72 13.11 19.87
N LEU A 316 10.88 12.41 19.10
CA LEU A 316 10.37 12.87 17.81
C LEU A 316 9.28 13.96 17.94
N THR A 317 8.46 13.94 18.99
CA THR A 317 7.31 14.86 19.14
C THR A 317 7.67 16.35 18.94
N PRO A 318 8.75 16.90 19.53
CA PRO A 318 9.14 18.30 19.33
C PRO A 318 9.61 18.65 17.91
N TYR A 319 9.90 17.65 17.07
CA TYR A 319 10.29 17.82 15.67
C TYR A 319 9.10 17.86 14.74
N LEU A 320 7.95 17.40 15.22
CA LEU A 320 6.73 17.40 14.46
C LEU A 320 5.77 18.50 14.88
N SER A 321 6.13 19.46 15.74
CA SER A 321 5.21 20.56 16.11
C SER A 321 4.85 21.46 14.92
N GLU A 322 3.77 22.24 15.01
CA GLU A 322 3.42 23.19 13.94
C GLU A 322 4.50 24.25 13.76
N GLU A 323 5.08 24.74 14.86
CA GLU A 323 6.22 25.67 14.83
C GLU A 323 7.44 25.02 14.16
N ALA A 324 7.70 23.74 14.46
CA ALA A 324 8.84 23.03 13.90
C ALA A 324 8.78 22.86 12.38
N ILE A 325 7.58 22.80 11.80
CA ILE A 325 7.34 22.52 10.37
C ILE A 325 7.09 23.80 9.55
N SER A 326 6.75 24.90 10.23
CA SER A 326 6.48 26.21 9.59
C SER A 326 7.69 27.15 9.54
N LEU A 327 8.67 26.94 10.42
CA LEU A 327 10.00 27.54 10.35
C LEU A 327 10.76 26.98 9.16
#